data_AF-X1NKS2-F1
#
_entry.id   AF-X1NKS2-F1
#
_cell.length_a   1.000
_cell.length_b   1.000
_cell.length_c   1.000
_cell.angle_alpha   90.00
_cell.angle_beta   90.00
_cell.angle_gamma   90.00
#
_symmetry.space_group_name_H-M   'P 1'
#
loop_
_entity.id
_entity.type
_entity.pdbx_description
1 polymer ?
#
loop_
_entity_poly.entity_id
_entity_poly.type
_entity_poly.pdbx_seq_one_letter_code
_entity_poly.pdbx_strand_id
1 'polypeptide(L)'
;PPNHKMVLIAPSWTVSDNCDDSPTVMLISITMNEGDETNTYDPLYDYTLGDGHTINDIDVRPEGIFLRAERSGTGDGREYIITYRATDESENYTERNATVTVPHSQP
;
A
#
# COMPACT_ATOMS: atom_id res chain seq x y z
N PRO A 1 3.05 15.39 16.01
CA PRO A 1 2.65 15.97 14.71
C PRO A 1 2.96 14.99 13.55
N PRO A 2 2.03 14.78 12.61
CA PRO A 2 2.36 14.20 11.31
C PRO A 2 3.28 15.20 10.64
N ASN A 3 4.50 14.77 10.40
CA ASN A 3 5.60 15.61 9.97
C ASN A 3 5.77 15.53 8.45
N HIS A 4 4.70 15.17 7.74
CA HIS A 4 4.68 14.93 6.29
C HIS A 4 5.75 13.89 5.88
N LYS A 5 6.15 13.01 6.82
CA LYS A 5 7.20 12.02 6.54
C LYS A 5 6.60 10.82 5.83
N MET A 6 7.38 10.34 4.88
CA MET A 6 7.23 9.01 4.33
C MET A 6 7.75 7.99 5.34
N VAL A 7 6.99 6.93 5.55
CA VAL A 7 7.32 5.82 6.44
C VAL A 7 7.50 4.56 5.60
N LEU A 8 8.65 3.91 5.74
CA LEU A 8 8.91 2.61 5.11
C LEU A 8 8.05 1.54 5.76
N ILE A 9 7.26 0.85 4.95
CA ILE A 9 6.50 -0.34 5.28
C ILE A 9 7.24 -1.52 4.67
N ALA A 10 7.70 -2.42 5.54
CA ALA A 10 8.36 -3.67 5.17
C ALA A 10 7.36 -4.83 5.34
N PRO A 11 6.63 -5.22 4.28
CA PRO A 11 5.71 -6.34 4.33
C PRO A 11 6.47 -7.66 4.47
N SER A 12 5.87 -8.59 5.21
CA SER A 12 6.35 -9.97 5.35
C SER A 12 5.19 -10.93 5.10
N TRP A 13 5.46 -12.04 4.41
CA TRP A 13 4.45 -13.04 4.08
C TRP A 13 4.96 -14.46 4.34
N THR A 14 4.02 -15.35 4.57
CA THR A 14 4.22 -16.80 4.56
C THR A 14 3.29 -17.39 3.52
N VAL A 15 3.83 -18.06 2.52
CA VAL A 15 3.08 -18.74 1.47
C VAL A 15 3.46 -20.21 1.46
N SER A 16 2.49 -21.07 1.17
CA SER A 16 2.66 -22.51 1.08
C SER A 16 1.67 -23.04 0.06
N ASP A 17 2.12 -23.91 -0.82
CA ASP A 17 1.28 -24.70 -1.71
C ASP A 17 1.64 -26.19 -1.57
N ASN A 18 0.74 -27.09 -1.98
CA ASN A 18 0.98 -28.52 -1.87
C ASN A 18 1.80 -29.10 -3.03
N CYS A 19 1.87 -28.40 -4.16
CA CYS A 19 2.55 -28.78 -5.39
C CYS A 19 3.70 -27.83 -5.72
N ASP A 20 3.60 -26.55 -5.31
CA ASP A 20 4.61 -25.51 -5.53
C ASP A 20 5.33 -25.14 -4.22
N ASP A 21 6.63 -25.42 -4.17
CA ASP A 21 7.49 -25.12 -3.02
C ASP A 21 7.85 -23.61 -2.93
N SER A 22 7.54 -22.80 -3.94
CA SER A 22 7.86 -21.36 -3.99
C SER A 22 6.84 -20.52 -4.77
N PRO A 23 5.60 -20.38 -4.27
CA PRO A 23 4.60 -19.49 -4.89
C PRO A 23 5.09 -18.05 -5.02
N THR A 24 4.81 -17.42 -6.15
CA THR A 24 5.21 -16.03 -6.42
C THR A 24 4.25 -15.06 -5.75
N VAL A 25 4.79 -14.11 -4.97
CA VAL A 25 4.01 -13.04 -4.32
C VAL A 25 4.26 -11.70 -5.01
N MET A 26 3.19 -11.00 -5.39
CA MET A 26 3.25 -9.71 -6.05
C MET A 26 2.30 -8.69 -5.41
N LEU A 27 2.73 -7.42 -5.37
CA LEU A 27 1.87 -6.30 -4.99
C LEU A 27 0.87 -6.03 -6.11
N ILE A 28 -0.42 -6.00 -5.78
CA ILE A 28 -1.52 -5.73 -6.73
C ILE A 28 -1.95 -4.28 -6.67
N SER A 29 -2.24 -3.77 -5.47
CA SER A 29 -2.72 -2.41 -5.31
C SER A 29 -2.46 -1.89 -3.90
N ILE A 30 -2.45 -0.57 -3.75
CA ILE A 30 -2.51 0.08 -2.45
C ILE A 30 -3.62 1.13 -2.54
N THR A 31 -4.65 1.03 -1.71
CA THR A 31 -5.69 2.06 -1.63
C THR A 31 -5.57 2.85 -0.34
N MET A 32 -6.12 4.06 -0.30
CA MET A 32 -6.25 4.84 0.92
C MET A 32 -7.65 5.46 1.05
N ASN A 33 -8.12 5.61 2.29
CA ASN A 33 -9.45 6.17 2.58
C ASN A 33 -9.50 7.71 2.53
N GLU A 34 -8.37 8.40 2.70
CA GLU A 34 -8.26 9.86 2.78
C GLU A 34 -7.10 10.40 1.92
N GLY A 35 -7.39 10.81 0.69
CA GLY A 35 -6.46 11.48 -0.24
C GLY A 35 -7.16 12.55 -1.10
N ASP A 36 -6.42 13.58 -1.50
CA ASP A 36 -6.99 14.74 -2.20
C ASP A 36 -7.20 14.51 -3.71
N GLU A 37 -6.49 13.59 -4.36
CA GLU A 37 -6.53 13.44 -5.84
C GLU A 37 -6.58 11.98 -6.34
N THR A 38 -5.85 11.03 -5.72
CA THR A 38 -5.89 9.61 -6.11
C THR A 38 -5.83 8.69 -4.88
N ASN A 39 -6.91 7.93 -4.65
CA ASN A 39 -7.03 7.02 -3.51
C ASN A 39 -6.45 5.62 -3.78
N THR A 40 -5.72 5.44 -4.88
CA THR A 40 -5.29 4.11 -5.35
C THR A 40 -3.97 4.20 -6.10
N TYR A 41 -2.99 3.40 -5.67
CA TYR A 41 -1.84 2.97 -6.47
C TYR A 41 -2.20 1.67 -7.19
N ASP A 42 -2.05 1.69 -8.51
CA ASP A 42 -2.12 0.52 -9.37
C ASP A 42 -0.86 0.48 -10.26
N PRO A 43 -0.01 -0.55 -10.16
CA PRO A 43 1.26 -0.62 -10.90
C PRO A 43 1.08 -0.62 -12.43
N LEU A 44 -0.13 -0.91 -12.94
CA LEU A 44 -0.45 -0.86 -14.37
C LEU A 44 -0.92 0.51 -14.84
N TYR A 45 -1.47 1.35 -13.95
CA TYR A 45 -2.20 2.57 -14.32
C TYR A 45 -1.72 3.85 -13.63
N ASP A 46 -0.94 3.75 -12.56
CA ASP A 46 -0.49 4.90 -11.76
C ASP A 46 0.94 5.33 -12.13
N TYR A 47 1.06 6.16 -13.17
CA TYR A 47 2.32 6.76 -13.64
C TYR A 47 2.29 8.31 -13.62
N THR A 48 1.36 8.95 -12.89
CA THR A 48 1.13 10.40 -13.03
C THR A 48 2.11 11.25 -12.21
N LEU A 49 2.77 12.19 -12.88
CA LEU A 49 3.51 13.31 -12.30
C LEU A 49 2.54 14.48 -12.06
N GLY A 50 2.44 14.94 -10.81
CA GLY A 50 1.33 15.75 -10.28
C GLY A 50 1.25 17.23 -10.66
N ASP A 51 0.09 17.83 -10.35
CA ASP A 51 -0.36 19.18 -10.67
C ASP A 51 -0.52 20.13 -9.45
N GLY A 52 -0.07 19.73 -8.25
CA GLY A 52 0.26 20.68 -7.19
C GLY A 52 -0.61 20.69 -5.93
N HIS A 53 -1.35 19.63 -5.62
CA HIS A 53 -1.59 19.27 -4.20
C HIS A 53 -0.49 18.34 -3.72
N THR A 54 -0.45 17.99 -2.43
CA THR A 54 0.58 17.09 -1.91
C THR A 54 0.46 15.70 -2.54
N ILE A 55 1.15 15.53 -3.65
CA ILE A 55 1.28 14.32 -4.43
C ILE A 55 2.23 13.34 -3.74
N ASN A 56 2.08 12.04 -4.04
CA ASN A 56 2.91 10.93 -3.53
C ASN A 56 2.61 10.48 -2.09
N ASP A 57 1.34 10.25 -1.77
CA ASP A 57 0.90 9.58 -0.53
C ASP A 57 1.39 8.13 -0.41
N ILE A 58 1.61 7.52 -1.57
CA ILE A 58 2.07 6.15 -1.77
C ILE A 58 3.25 6.24 -2.72
N ASP A 59 4.39 5.68 -2.32
CA ASP A 59 5.60 5.65 -3.13
C ASP A 59 6.21 4.25 -3.04
N VAL A 60 6.18 3.52 -4.16
CA VAL A 60 6.66 2.14 -4.24
C VAL A 60 8.02 2.15 -4.92
N ARG A 61 9.04 1.70 -4.20
CA ARG A 61 10.43 1.68 -4.65
C ARG A 61 11.04 0.28 -4.49
N PRO A 62 12.19 -0.01 -5.11
CA PRO A 62 12.87 -1.30 -4.94
C PRO A 62 13.17 -1.65 -3.48
N GLU A 63 13.40 -0.65 -2.63
CA GLU A 63 13.64 -0.83 -1.20
C GLU A 63 12.37 -1.04 -0.35
N GLY A 64 11.17 -0.81 -0.90
CA GLY A 64 9.89 -1.07 -0.22
C GLY A 64 8.78 -0.07 -0.53
N ILE A 65 7.70 -0.18 0.24
CA ILE A 65 6.53 0.71 0.15
C ILE A 65 6.72 1.85 1.14
N PHE A 66 6.62 3.09 0.69
CA PHE A 66 6.63 4.27 1.53
C PHE A 66 5.25 4.89 1.56
N LEU A 67 4.68 5.02 2.75
CA LEU A 67 3.37 5.62 2.96
C LEU A 67 3.50 6.92 3.74
N ARG A 68 2.75 7.93 3.34
CA ARG A 68 2.80 9.24 3.99
C ARG A 68 2.05 9.24 5.31
N ALA A 69 2.76 9.55 6.39
CA ALA A 69 2.17 9.83 7.69
C ALA A 69 1.66 11.29 7.75
N GLU A 70 0.62 11.59 6.97
CA GLU A 70 -0.08 12.88 6.98
C GLU A 70 -1.55 12.71 7.39
N ARG A 71 -2.13 13.79 7.92
CA ARG A 71 -3.52 13.84 8.38
C ARG A 71 -4.26 14.88 7.59
N SER A 72 -5.46 14.55 7.11
CA SER A 72 -6.44 15.59 6.84
C SER A 72 -6.88 16.19 8.18
N GLY A 73 -6.90 17.51 8.30
CA GLY A 73 -7.30 18.20 9.54
C GLY A 73 -8.77 17.96 9.94
N THR A 74 -9.56 17.34 9.05
CA THR A 74 -11.00 17.08 9.19
C THR A 74 -11.37 15.59 9.15
N GLY A 75 -10.39 14.69 8.98
CA GLY A 75 -10.60 13.24 8.82
C GLY A 75 -10.51 12.43 10.11
N ASP A 76 -10.95 11.17 10.06
CA ASP A 76 -10.91 10.22 11.19
C ASP A 76 -9.53 9.53 11.31
N GLY A 77 -8.66 9.75 10.32
CA GLY A 77 -7.33 9.17 10.22
C GLY A 77 -7.17 8.40 8.91
N ARG A 78 -5.92 8.33 8.45
CA ARG A 78 -5.62 7.68 7.18
C ARG A 78 -5.43 6.18 7.38
N GLU A 79 -6.07 5.41 6.53
CA GLU A 79 -5.92 3.97 6.40
C GLU A 79 -5.45 3.66 4.99
N TYR A 80 -4.40 2.86 4.88
CA TYR A 80 -3.93 2.28 3.64
C TYR A 80 -4.25 0.79 3.62
N ILE A 81 -4.80 0.29 2.51
CA ILE A 81 -5.07 -1.13 2.28
C ILE A 81 -4.14 -1.60 1.17
N ILE A 82 -3.20 -2.47 1.52
CA ILE A 82 -2.21 -3.05 0.61
C ILE A 82 -2.69 -4.45 0.20
N THR A 83 -2.88 -4.70 -1.09
CA THR A 83 -3.33 -5.99 -1.62
C THR A 83 -2.16 -6.74 -2.24
N TYR A 84 -1.89 -7.94 -1.74
CA TYR A 84 -0.91 -8.87 -2.31
C TYR A 84 -1.59 -10.10 -2.91
N ARG A 85 -1.02 -10.61 -4.00
CA ARG A 85 -1.42 -11.87 -4.62
C ARG A 85 -0.29 -12.89 -4.57
N ALA A 86 -0.58 -14.08 -4.07
CA ALA A 86 0.25 -15.26 -4.26
C ALA A 86 -0.26 -16.04 -5.47
N THR A 87 0.62 -16.50 -6.36
CA THR A 87 0.29 -17.33 -7.53
C THR A 87 1.19 -18.56 -7.56
N ASP A 88 0.61 -19.75 -7.77
CA ASP A 88 1.36 -21.00 -7.94
C ASP A 88 1.83 -21.22 -9.39
N GLU A 89 2.66 -22.24 -9.63
CA GLU A 89 3.07 -22.64 -10.99
C GLU A 89 1.91 -23.04 -11.93
N SER A 90 0.74 -23.38 -11.37
CA SER A 90 -0.47 -23.73 -12.11
C SER A 90 -1.38 -22.53 -12.38
N GLU A 91 -0.91 -21.31 -12.11
CA GLU A 91 -1.63 -20.04 -12.23
C GLU A 91 -2.85 -19.89 -11.29
N ASN A 92 -3.01 -20.77 -10.30
CA ASN A 92 -3.98 -20.51 -9.23
C ASN A 92 -3.45 -19.39 -8.35
N TYR A 93 -4.35 -18.51 -7.90
CA TYR A 93 -3.96 -17.38 -7.08
C TYR A 93 -4.86 -17.15 -5.86
N THR A 94 -4.28 -16.51 -4.84
CA THR A 94 -4.99 -16.04 -3.66
C THR A 94 -4.54 -14.62 -3.33
N GLU A 95 -5.50 -13.75 -3.05
CA GLU A 95 -5.24 -12.37 -2.62
C GLU A 95 -5.44 -12.19 -1.10
N ARG A 96 -4.64 -11.29 -0.51
CA ARG A 96 -4.70 -10.90 0.90
C ARG A 96 -4.43 -9.42 1.07
N ASN A 97 -5.13 -8.82 2.03
CA ASN A 97 -5.01 -7.41 2.36
C ASN A 97 -4.18 -7.24 3.64
N ALA A 98 -3.33 -6.21 3.67
CA ALA A 98 -2.68 -5.69 4.86
C ALA A 98 -3.10 -4.24 5.08
N THR A 99 -3.45 -3.91 6.33
CA THR A 99 -3.95 -2.57 6.69
C THR A 99 -2.89 -1.79 7.45
N VAL A 100 -2.59 -0.58 7.00
CA VAL A 100 -1.70 0.36 7.71
C VAL A 100 -2.51 1.58 8.13
N THR A 101 -2.57 1.85 9.43
CA THR A 101 -3.33 2.98 9.97
C THR A 101 -2.39 4.09 10.47
N VAL A 102 -2.77 5.33 10.18
CA VAL A 102 -2.16 6.55 10.68
C VAL A 102 -3.19 7.22 11.60
N PRO A 103 -3.19 6.89 12.91
CA PRO A 103 -4.27 7.28 13.80
C PRO A 103 -4.37 8.80 14.00
N HIS A 104 -5.61 9.30 14.07
CA HIS A 104 -5.92 10.70 14.34
C HIS A 104 -5.74 11.09 15.82
N SER A 105 -5.40 10.19 16.72
CA SER A 105 -4.93 10.57 18.05
C SER A 105 -3.92 9.54 18.53
N GLN A 106 -2.89 9.99 19.25
CA GLN A 106 -2.21 9.08 20.16
C GLN A 106 -3.04 9.05 21.45
N PRO A 107 -3.18 7.88 22.09
CA PRO A 107 -3.75 7.80 23.43
C PRO A 107 -2.94 8.61 24.45
#